data_AF-A0A8J3Q7Y9-F1
#
_entry.id   AF-A0A8J3Q7Y9-F1
#
_cell.length_a   1.000
_cell.length_b   1.000
_cell.length_c   1.000
_cell.angle_alpha   90.00
_cell.angle_beta   90.00
_cell.angle_gamma   90.00
#
_symmetry.space_group_name_H-M   'P 1'
#
loop_
_entity.id
_entity.type
_entity.pdbx_description
1 polymer ?
#
loop_
_entity_poly.entity_id
_entity_poly.type
_entity_poly.pdbx_seq_one_letter_code
_entity_poly.pdbx_strand_id
1 'polypeptide(L)'
;MLQRLRAARKNQNGFTLIELLIVIVILGVLAGVVVLAVSGINDRGVTAACDADKRTVMTAVEAYFAEKSAYPAGATDAARLGALVTEDFLKEAPSNNKNYHISLDTNGDVKAFKFAADGVTPDTAVEAC
;
A
#
# COMPACT_ATOMS: atom_id res chain seq x y z
N MET A 1 -60.05 16.02 26.03
CA MET A 1 -58.92 15.20 25.53
C MET A 1 -57.97 15.91 24.56
N LEU A 2 -58.38 16.99 23.86
CA LEU A 2 -57.55 17.68 22.85
C LEU A 2 -56.42 18.61 23.38
N GLN A 3 -56.31 18.81 24.70
CA GLN A 3 -55.32 19.73 25.27
C GLN A 3 -53.90 19.14 25.34
N ARG A 4 -53.74 17.82 25.28
CA ARG A 4 -52.42 17.16 25.35
C ARG A 4 -51.63 17.19 24.03
N LEU A 5 -52.28 17.39 22.89
CA LEU A 5 -51.63 17.46 21.57
C LEU A 5 -50.95 18.82 21.27
N ARG A 6 -51.26 19.88 22.03
CA ARG A 6 -50.62 21.20 21.87
C ARG A 6 -49.29 21.34 22.62
N ALA A 7 -49.05 20.54 23.66
CA ALA A 7 -47.80 20.57 24.42
C ALA A 7 -46.61 19.99 23.64
N ALA A 8 -46.84 19.00 22.76
CA ALA A 8 -45.80 18.36 21.96
C ALA A 8 -45.21 19.25 20.85
N ARG A 9 -45.87 20.36 20.48
CA ARG A 9 -45.39 21.31 19.46
C ARG A 9 -44.56 22.47 20.01
N LYS A 10 -44.39 22.59 21.32
CA LYS A 10 -43.65 23.71 21.94
C LYS A 10 -42.13 23.51 22.04
N ASN A 11 -41.61 22.35 21.61
CA ASN A 11 -40.18 22.02 21.68
C ASN A 11 -39.51 21.84 20.30
N GLN A 12 -40.11 22.36 19.24
CA GLN A 12 -39.47 22.38 17.91
C GLN A 12 -38.55 23.61 17.82
N ASN A 13 -37.42 23.56 18.52
CA ASN A 13 -36.33 24.49 18.30
C ASN A 13 -35.68 24.10 16.96
N GLY A 14 -35.96 24.87 15.91
CA GLY A 14 -35.36 24.68 14.59
C GLY A 14 -33.90 25.11 14.59
N PHE A 15 -33.06 24.36 13.88
CA PHE A 15 -31.69 24.75 13.56
C PHE A 15 -31.69 26.10 12.84
N THR A 16 -30.83 27.02 13.24
CA THR A 16 -30.68 28.28 12.52
C THR A 16 -29.91 28.04 11.22
N LEU A 17 -30.25 28.78 10.16
CA LEU A 17 -29.49 28.70 8.88
C LEU A 17 -28.01 29.07 9.09
N ILE A 18 -27.73 29.95 10.05
CA ILE A 18 -26.37 30.38 10.41
C ILE A 18 -25.59 29.24 11.07
N GLU A 19 -26.20 28.43 11.93
CA GLU A 19 -25.55 27.24 12.51
C GLU A 19 -25.10 26.27 11.42
N LEU A 20 -25.97 25.97 10.45
CA LEU A 20 -25.59 25.06 9.36
C LEU A 20 -24.56 25.70 8.42
N LEU A 21 -24.62 27.00 8.17
CA LEU A 21 -23.66 27.71 7.34
C LEU A 21 -22.24 27.64 7.91
N ILE A 22 -22.07 27.91 9.21
CA ILE A 22 -20.75 27.87 9.83
C ILE A 22 -20.19 26.44 9.82
N VAL A 23 -21.04 25.43 10.03
CA VAL A 23 -20.62 24.02 10.01
C VAL A 23 -20.08 23.61 8.64
N ILE A 24 -20.78 23.91 7.55
CA ILE A 24 -20.29 23.54 6.21
C ILE A 24 -19.02 24.30 5.82
N VAL A 25 -18.85 25.54 6.31
CA VAL A 25 -17.62 26.32 6.11
C VAL A 25 -16.45 25.63 6.83
N ILE A 26 -16.62 25.25 8.09
CA ILE A 26 -15.58 24.53 8.85
C ILE A 26 -15.28 23.17 8.21
N LEU A 27 -16.29 22.40 7.80
CA LEU A 27 -16.11 21.12 7.11
C LEU A 27 -15.39 21.29 5.77
N GLY A 28 -15.67 22.35 5.02
CA GLY A 28 -14.97 22.66 3.77
C GLY A 28 -13.48 22.95 3.97
N VAL A 29 -13.14 23.75 4.98
CA VAL A 29 -11.74 24.05 5.33
C VAL A 29 -11.02 22.79 5.80
N LEU A 30 -11.62 22.00 6.70
CA LEU A 30 -11.02 20.76 7.20
C LEU A 30 -10.81 19.72 6.09
N ALA A 31 -11.79 19.54 5.20
CA ALA A 31 -11.68 18.62 4.07
C ALA A 31 -10.52 19.01 3.14
N GLY A 32 -10.34 20.30 2.85
CA GLY A 32 -9.24 20.79 2.00
C GLY A 32 -7.86 20.47 2.56
N VAL A 33 -7.65 20.66 3.87
CA VAL A 33 -6.36 20.36 4.53
C VAL A 33 -6.07 18.86 4.54
N VAL A 34 -7.09 18.02 4.79
CA VAL A 34 -6.94 16.56 4.84
C VAL A 34 -6.49 15.99 3.49
N VAL A 35 -7.03 16.47 2.37
CA VAL A 35 -6.65 15.98 1.03
C VAL A 35 -5.15 16.16 0.77
N LEU A 36 -4.59 17.32 1.11
CA LEU A 36 -3.16 17.60 0.93
C LEU A 36 -2.28 16.81 1.90
N ALA A 37 -2.79 16.48 3.10
CA ALA A 37 -2.05 15.71 4.10
C ALA A 37 -1.95 14.21 3.76
N VAL A 38 -2.98 13.63 3.12
CA VAL A 38 -3.07 12.18 2.86
C VAL A 38 -2.33 11.77 1.58
N SER A 39 -2.19 12.65 0.59
CA SER A 39 -1.61 12.32 -0.72
C SER A 39 -0.21 11.68 -0.63
N GLY A 40 0.66 12.17 0.26
CA GLY A 40 2.03 11.66 0.41
C GLY A 40 2.19 10.46 1.34
N ILE A 41 1.16 10.03 2.07
CA ILE A 41 1.26 8.92 3.03
C ILE A 41 1.28 7.57 2.30
N ASN A 42 0.47 7.43 1.24
CA ASN A 42 0.39 6.19 0.46
C ASN A 42 1.75 5.85 -0.19
N ASP A 43 2.41 6.83 -0.80
CA ASP A 43 3.70 6.62 -1.46
C ASP A 43 4.79 6.15 -0.48
N ARG A 44 4.83 6.73 0.73
CA ARG A 44 5.77 6.32 1.78
C ARG A 44 5.48 4.92 2.29
N GLY A 45 4.20 4.57 2.45
CA GLY A 45 3.79 3.22 2.84
C GLY A 45 4.20 2.17 1.82
N VAL A 46 4.07 2.49 0.53
CA VAL A 46 4.51 1.64 -0.58
C VAL A 46 6.01 1.45 -0.59
N THR A 47 6.81 2.52 -0.46
CA THR A 47 8.27 2.41 -0.41
C THR A 47 8.73 1.62 0.81
N ALA A 48 8.14 1.85 1.99
CA ALA A 48 8.48 1.09 3.20
C ALA A 48 8.15 -0.41 3.07
N ALA A 49 7.02 -0.76 2.42
CA ALA A 49 6.67 -2.15 2.13
C ALA A 49 7.67 -2.79 1.15
N CYS A 50 8.06 -2.07 0.10
CA CYS A 50 9.05 -2.53 -0.87
C CYS A 50 10.42 -2.78 -0.22
N ASP A 51 10.88 -1.88 0.64
CA ASP A 51 12.13 -2.07 1.39
C ASP A 51 12.09 -3.30 2.28
N ALA A 52 10.97 -3.52 2.97
CA ALA A 52 10.77 -4.67 3.84
C ALA A 52 10.75 -5.98 3.04
N ASP A 53 10.04 -6.03 1.92
CA ASP A 53 9.96 -7.21 1.07
C ASP A 53 11.32 -7.51 0.41
N LYS A 54 12.02 -6.49 -0.10
CA LYS A 54 13.37 -6.62 -0.68
C LYS A 54 14.33 -7.26 0.33
N ARG A 55 14.36 -6.77 1.57
CA ARG A 55 15.22 -7.34 2.64
C ARG A 55 14.83 -8.77 3.00
N THR A 56 13.53 -9.07 3.01
CA THR A 56 13.02 -10.42 3.27
C THR A 56 13.50 -11.39 2.19
N VAL A 57 13.40 -11.01 0.91
CA VAL A 57 13.88 -11.83 -0.20
C VAL A 57 15.41 -11.95 -0.18
N MET A 58 16.15 -10.87 0.07
CA MET A 58 17.62 -10.93 0.21
C MET A 58 18.04 -11.94 1.26
N THR A 59 17.43 -11.88 2.44
CA THR A 59 17.71 -12.83 3.53
C THR A 59 17.43 -14.27 3.11
N ALA A 60 16.35 -14.50 2.37
CA ALA A 60 15.98 -15.82 1.89
C ALA A 60 16.93 -16.33 0.78
N VAL A 61 17.40 -15.45 -0.11
CA VAL A 61 18.41 -15.78 -1.13
C VAL A 61 19.76 -16.13 -0.48
N GLU A 62 20.18 -15.35 0.52
CA GLU A 62 21.41 -15.63 1.27
C GLU A 62 21.31 -16.97 2.04
N ALA A 63 20.16 -17.26 2.64
CA ALA A 63 19.90 -18.55 3.28
C ALA A 63 19.95 -19.71 2.27
N TYR A 64 19.34 -19.53 1.10
CA TYR A 64 19.39 -20.51 0.01
C TYR A 64 20.84 -20.76 -0.43
N PHE A 65 21.65 -19.71 -0.60
CA PHE A 65 23.06 -19.84 -0.96
C PHE A 65 23.86 -20.54 0.14
N ALA A 66 23.61 -20.24 1.41
CA ALA A 66 24.28 -20.89 2.53
C ALA A 66 24.04 -22.40 2.58
N GLU A 67 22.85 -22.86 2.21
CA GLU A 67 22.50 -24.29 2.23
C GLU A 67 22.88 -25.01 0.92
N LYS A 68 22.62 -24.39 -0.23
CA LYS A 68 22.75 -25.03 -1.55
C LYS A 68 24.06 -24.71 -2.26
N SER A 69 24.88 -23.79 -1.71
CA SER A 69 26.12 -23.28 -2.31
C SER A 69 25.95 -22.74 -3.74
N ALA A 70 24.74 -22.33 -4.09
CA ALA A 70 24.35 -21.83 -5.40
C ALA A 70 23.17 -20.90 -5.24
N TYR A 71 22.99 -19.97 -6.20
CA TYR A 71 21.78 -19.15 -6.25
C TYR A 71 20.63 -19.90 -6.92
N PRO A 72 19.38 -19.50 -6.65
CA PRO A 72 18.19 -20.08 -7.29
C PRO A 72 18.29 -20.02 -8.81
N ALA A 73 18.31 -21.19 -9.45
CA ALA A 73 18.38 -21.29 -10.90
C ALA A 73 16.99 -21.17 -11.53
N GLY A 74 16.86 -20.39 -12.60
CA GLY A 74 15.61 -20.23 -13.32
C GLY A 74 15.73 -19.29 -14.51
N ALA A 75 15.01 -19.60 -15.59
CA ALA A 75 15.02 -18.78 -16.80
C ALA A 75 14.38 -17.39 -16.58
N THR A 76 13.50 -17.26 -15.57
CA THR A 76 12.79 -16.03 -15.24
C THR A 76 12.89 -15.73 -13.75
N ASP A 77 12.72 -14.46 -13.37
CA ASP A 77 12.72 -14.03 -11.97
C ASP A 77 11.62 -14.72 -11.17
N ALA A 78 10.44 -14.93 -11.79
CA ALA A 78 9.34 -15.69 -11.18
C ALA A 78 9.71 -17.14 -10.88
N ALA A 79 10.50 -17.80 -11.74
CA ALA A 79 10.98 -19.16 -11.50
C ALA A 79 11.99 -19.19 -10.34
N ARG A 80 12.88 -18.19 -10.26
CA ARG A 80 13.88 -18.08 -9.18
C ARG A 80 13.20 -17.81 -7.84
N LEU A 81 12.29 -16.83 -7.77
CA LEU A 81 11.49 -16.56 -6.57
C LEU A 81 10.61 -17.75 -6.19
N GLY A 82 10.04 -18.45 -7.18
CA GLY A 82 9.29 -19.68 -6.96
C GLY A 82 10.12 -20.78 -6.30
N ALA A 83 11.40 -20.91 -6.67
CA ALA A 83 12.31 -21.89 -6.06
C ALA A 83 12.52 -21.63 -4.56
N LEU A 84 12.62 -20.36 -4.12
CA LEU A 84 12.69 -20.03 -2.69
C LEU A 84 11.41 -20.44 -1.95
N VAL A 85 10.26 -20.39 -2.61
CA VAL A 85 8.99 -20.78 -2.00
C VAL A 85 8.86 -22.29 -1.91
N THR A 86 9.21 -23.02 -2.98
CA THR A 86 9.13 -24.49 -2.99
C THR A 86 10.11 -25.15 -2.03
N GLU A 87 11.26 -24.51 -1.80
CA GLU A 87 12.30 -24.99 -0.88
C GLU A 87 12.16 -24.39 0.53
N ASP A 88 11.03 -23.75 0.84
CA ASP A 88 10.64 -23.23 2.17
C ASP A 88 11.53 -22.10 2.75
N PHE A 89 12.29 -21.41 1.90
CA PHE A 89 13.01 -20.18 2.28
C PHE A 89 12.08 -18.95 2.33
N LEU A 90 10.97 -18.99 1.58
CA LEU A 90 9.90 -17.99 1.61
C LEU A 90 8.54 -18.70 1.72
N LYS A 91 7.62 -18.15 2.51
CA LYS A 91 6.24 -18.66 2.56
C LYS A 91 5.44 -18.32 1.31
N GLU A 92 5.66 -17.13 0.78
CA GLU A 92 5.05 -16.64 -0.44
C GLU A 92 6.00 -15.61 -1.05
N ALA A 93 6.07 -15.58 -2.38
CA ALA A 93 6.83 -14.54 -3.07
C ALA A 93 6.08 -13.20 -2.90
N PRO A 94 6.76 -12.10 -2.50
CA PRO A 94 6.11 -10.81 -2.39
C PRO A 94 5.53 -10.40 -3.74
N SER A 95 4.22 -10.22 -3.80
CA SER A 95 3.51 -9.85 -5.02
C SER A 95 2.56 -8.70 -4.72
N ASN A 96 2.94 -7.49 -5.09
CA ASN A 96 2.03 -6.36 -5.14
C ASN A 96 1.96 -5.82 -6.58
N ASN A 97 1.18 -6.53 -7.40
CA ASN A 97 0.97 -6.30 -8.84
C ASN A 97 0.45 -4.91 -9.25
N LYS A 98 0.48 -3.90 -8.37
CA LYS A 98 0.08 -2.52 -8.66
C LYS A 98 1.14 -1.47 -8.35
N ASN A 99 2.09 -1.73 -7.43
CA ASN A 99 3.03 -0.68 -7.01
C ASN A 99 4.51 -1.03 -7.22
N TYR A 100 4.96 -2.27 -6.98
CA TYR A 100 6.32 -2.71 -7.31
C TYR A 100 6.39 -4.20 -7.65
N HIS A 101 7.51 -4.66 -8.18
CA HIS A 101 7.83 -6.08 -8.26
C HIS A 101 9.28 -6.30 -7.84
N ILE A 102 9.54 -7.48 -7.31
CA ILE A 102 10.88 -7.91 -6.95
C ILE A 102 11.45 -8.75 -8.08
N SER A 103 12.65 -8.38 -8.51
CA SER A 103 13.48 -9.10 -9.45
C SER A 103 14.63 -9.74 -8.66
N LEU A 104 14.90 -11.00 -8.94
CA LEU A 104 16.05 -11.73 -8.41
C LEU A 104 16.84 -12.17 -9.62
N ASP A 105 18.08 -11.70 -9.79
CA ASP A 105 18.93 -12.08 -10.92
C ASP A 105 19.56 -13.48 -10.74
N THR A 106 20.36 -13.93 -11.72
CA THR A 106 21.05 -15.24 -11.63
C THR A 106 22.26 -15.25 -10.69
N ASN A 107 22.73 -14.08 -10.27
CA ASN A 107 23.87 -13.89 -9.38
C ASN A 107 23.43 -13.68 -7.92
N GLY A 108 22.13 -13.73 -7.63
CA GLY A 108 21.58 -13.50 -6.30
C GLY A 108 21.25 -12.04 -5.99
N ASP A 109 21.41 -11.12 -6.95
CA ASP A 109 21.05 -9.71 -6.77
C ASP A 109 19.54 -9.55 -6.74
N VAL A 110 19.04 -8.99 -5.63
CA VAL A 110 17.63 -8.67 -5.43
C VAL A 110 17.40 -7.18 -5.68
N LYS A 111 16.53 -6.86 -6.64
CA LYS A 111 16.12 -5.50 -6.98
C LYS A 111 14.62 -5.36 -6.87
N ALA A 112 14.15 -4.15 -6.54
CA ALA A 112 12.74 -3.83 -6.58
C ALA A 112 12.51 -2.74 -7.64
N PHE A 113 11.46 -2.86 -8.43
CA PHE A 113 11.15 -1.92 -9.52
C PHE A 113 9.70 -1.47 -9.41
N LYS A 114 9.44 -0.17 -9.58
CA LYS A 114 8.06 0.33 -9.55
C LYS A 114 7.36 -0.09 -10.83
N PHE A 115 6.05 -0.30 -10.76
CA PHE A 115 5.27 -0.30 -11.98
C PHE A 115 5.17 1.13 -12.52
N ALA A 116 5.19 1.27 -13.83
CA ALA A 116 4.86 2.52 -14.48
C ALA A 116 3.41 2.92 -14.17
N ALA A 117 3.02 4.14 -14.53
CA ALA A 117 1.67 4.67 -14.27
C ALA A 117 0.53 3.84 -14.90
N ASP A 118 0.86 2.92 -15.82
CA ASP A 118 -0.08 1.97 -16.43
C ASP A 118 -0.40 0.75 -15.53
N GLY A 119 0.37 0.52 -14.45
CA GLY A 119 0.21 -0.61 -13.54
C GLY A 119 0.50 -1.97 -14.18
N VAL A 120 1.13 -2.01 -15.36
CA VAL A 120 1.37 -3.24 -16.13
C VAL A 120 2.84 -3.37 -16.52
N THR A 121 3.52 -2.25 -16.84
CA THR A 121 4.92 -2.30 -17.25
C THR A 121 5.86 -2.04 -16.07
N PRO A 122 6.84 -2.93 -15.81
CA PRO A 122 8.02 -2.65 -15.00
C PRO A 122 8.72 -1.37 -15.48
N ASP A 123 8.84 -0.36 -14.62
CA ASP A 123 9.83 0.70 -14.85
C ASP A 123 11.20 0.16 -14.46
N THR A 124 11.92 -0.40 -15.43
CA THR A 124 13.25 -1.00 -15.22
C THR A 124 14.36 0.05 -15.06
N ALA A 125 14.05 1.34 -15.24
CA ALA A 125 15.02 2.42 -15.09
C ALA A 125 15.09 2.95 -13.65
N VAL A 126 14.08 2.66 -12.81
CA VAL A 126 13.94 3.23 -11.47
C VAL A 126 13.79 2.12 -10.44
N GLU A 127 14.82 1.94 -9.60
CA GLU A 127 14.71 1.08 -8.44
C GLU A 127 13.65 1.67 -7.47
N ALA A 128 12.67 0.84 -7.09
CA ALA A 128 11.50 1.26 -6.32
C ALA A 128 11.84 1.73 -4.89
N CYS A 129 12.99 1.24 -4.43
CA CYS A 129 13.64 1.38 -3.15
C CYS A 129 15.15 1.31 -3.41
#